data_AF-A0A1S9B2T5-F1
#
_entry.id   AF-A0A1S9B2T5-F1
#
_cell.length_a   1.000
_cell.length_b   1.000
_cell.length_c   1.000
_cell.angle_alpha   90.00
_cell.angle_beta   90.00
_cell.angle_gamma   90.00
#
_symmetry.space_group_name_H-M   'P 1'
#
loop_
_entity.id
_entity.type
_entity.pdbx_description
1 polymer ?
#
loop_
_entity_poly.entity_id
_entity_poly.type
_entity_poly.pdbx_seq_one_letter_code
_entity_poly.pdbx_strand_id
1 'polypeptide(L)'
;MVYAQAEWSDWFLLLFQLLIGLGLAFVWFLLWLAWWPWAVPFRRVTGALTVAIFLSWPLLLPIWHWQEQRTQHRAARIVQQLDAYRRAHGHYPDSLAQLAPHYLPQVPTTAQGVLHPPAFTYWHWPERPAEFALSYYAGFWVDATFSSQTRQWQYAD
;
A
#
# COMPACT_ATOMS: atom_id res chain seq x y z
N MET A 1 3.44 -16.14 -0.21
CA MET A 1 4.74 -15.84 0.45
C MET A 1 5.34 -14.49 0.08
N VAL A 2 4.95 -13.83 -1.01
CA VAL A 2 5.47 -12.49 -1.37
C VAL A 2 4.90 -11.38 -0.46
N TYR A 3 3.65 -11.52 -0.01
CA TYR A 3 2.98 -10.53 0.85
C TYR A 3 3.68 -10.31 2.20
N ALA A 4 4.02 -11.40 2.91
CA ALA A 4 4.79 -11.35 4.14
C ALA A 4 6.09 -10.53 4.00
N GLN A 5 6.81 -10.62 2.87
CA GLN A 5 8.06 -9.87 2.72
C GLN A 5 7.86 -8.35 2.61
N ALA A 6 6.77 -7.90 1.98
CA ALA A 6 6.45 -6.49 1.89
C ALA A 6 5.99 -5.91 3.24
N GLU A 7 5.23 -6.69 3.99
CA GLU A 7 4.71 -6.32 5.31
C GLU A 7 5.81 -6.02 6.32
N TRP A 8 6.83 -6.89 6.42
CA TRP A 8 7.95 -6.66 7.33
C TRP A 8 8.77 -5.42 6.93
N SER A 9 8.93 -5.15 5.62
CA SER A 9 9.77 -4.04 5.17
C SER A 9 9.22 -2.66 5.56
N ASP A 10 7.91 -2.43 5.45
CA ASP A 10 7.33 -1.11 5.67
C ASP A 10 7.44 -0.68 7.14
N TRP A 11 7.13 -1.58 8.07
CA TRP A 11 7.28 -1.31 9.50
C TRP A 11 8.74 -1.11 9.90
N PHE A 12 9.66 -1.94 9.40
CA PHE A 12 11.08 -1.76 9.68
C PHE A 12 11.59 -0.43 9.16
N LEU A 13 11.14 0.03 7.98
CA LEU A 13 11.52 1.33 7.44
C LEU A 13 11.03 2.48 8.33
N LEU A 14 9.77 2.43 8.79
CA LEU A 14 9.22 3.44 9.70
C LEU A 14 9.92 3.45 11.05
N LEU A 15 10.13 2.28 11.64
CA LEU A 15 10.85 2.13 12.91
C LEU A 15 12.29 2.62 12.78
N PHE A 16 12.98 2.23 11.71
CA PHE A 16 14.36 2.66 11.44
C PHE A 16 14.44 4.16 11.22
N GLN A 17 13.50 4.75 10.48
CA GLN A 17 13.40 6.20 10.30
C GLN A 17 13.16 6.93 11.63
N LEU A 18 12.30 6.40 12.49
CA LEU A 18 12.03 6.94 13.82
C LEU A 18 13.28 6.88 14.72
N LEU A 19 13.99 5.75 14.74
CA LEU A 19 15.22 5.58 15.49
C LEU A 19 16.33 6.52 15.00
N ILE A 20 16.49 6.68 13.68
CA ILE A 20 17.43 7.67 13.10
C ILE A 20 17.02 9.09 13.49
N GLY A 21 15.73 9.42 13.39
CA GLY A 21 15.20 10.74 13.75
C GLY A 21 15.48 11.10 15.21
N LEU A 22 15.21 10.16 16.13
CA LEU A 22 15.52 10.31 17.56
C LEU A 22 17.02 10.42 17.82
N GLY A 23 17.83 9.59 17.16
CA GLY A 23 19.29 9.65 17.26
C GLY A 23 19.86 10.99 16.80
N LEU A 24 19.38 11.51 15.67
CA LEU A 24 19.78 12.83 15.16
C LEU A 24 19.33 13.97 16.08
N ALA A 25 18.10 13.90 16.62
CA ALA A 25 17.60 14.87 17.59
C ALA A 25 18.44 14.87 18.88
N PHE A 26 18.84 13.69 19.35
CA PHE A 26 19.71 13.54 20.52
C PHE A 26 21.11 14.11 20.26
N VAL A 27 21.73 13.81 19.11
CA VAL A 27 23.02 14.39 18.71
C VAL A 27 22.92 15.91 18.59
N TRP A 28 21.84 16.43 17.98
CA TRP A 28 21.60 17.86 17.88
C TRP A 28 21.50 18.52 19.26
N PHE A 29 20.81 17.88 20.21
CA PHE A 29 20.70 18.34 21.59
C PHE A 29 22.04 18.35 22.33
N LEU A 30 22.85 17.30 22.20
CA LEU A 30 24.21 17.26 22.77
C LEU A 30 25.10 18.35 22.18
N LEU A 31 25.04 18.55 20.86
CA LEU A 31 25.76 19.62 20.18
C LEU A 31 25.30 20.99 20.68
N TRP A 32 24.00 21.16 20.97
CA TRP A 32 23.44 22.40 21.51
C TRP A 32 23.99 22.72 22.92
N LEU A 33 24.17 21.70 23.77
CA LEU A 33 24.80 21.85 25.08
C LEU A 33 26.30 22.16 25.00
N ALA A 34 27.01 21.63 24.00
CA ALA A 34 28.45 21.85 23.85
C ALA A 34 28.75 23.28 23.34
N TRP A 35 29.33 24.14 24.17
CA TRP A 35 29.69 25.54 23.82
C TRP A 35 30.93 25.69 22.92
N TRP A 36 31.20 24.71 22.04
CA TRP A 36 32.37 24.72 21.18
C TRP A 36 32.07 25.41 19.84
N PRO A 37 32.90 26.34 19.31
CA PRO A 37 32.56 27.11 18.12
C PRO A 37 32.52 26.24 16.84
N TRP A 38 33.22 25.09 16.83
CA TRP A 38 33.11 24.10 15.75
C TRP A 38 31.76 23.37 15.72
N ALA A 39 30.97 23.43 16.78
CA ALA A 39 29.64 22.80 16.82
C ALA A 39 28.59 23.58 16.00
N VAL A 40 28.81 24.87 15.71
CA VAL A 40 27.83 25.73 15.00
C VAL A 40 27.45 25.18 13.62
N PRO A 41 28.38 24.85 12.70
CA PRO A 41 28.00 24.28 11.41
C PRO A 41 27.31 22.92 11.56
N PHE A 42 27.77 22.06 12.48
CA PHE A 42 27.15 20.76 12.73
C PHE A 42 25.70 20.87 13.23
N ARG A 43 25.41 21.80 14.16
CA ARG A 43 24.05 22.07 14.65
C ARG A 43 23.07 22.46 13.54
N ARG A 44 23.54 23.22 12.54
CA ARG A 44 22.70 23.64 11.41
C ARG A 44 22.32 22.45 10.53
N VAL A 45 23.29 21.59 10.22
CA VAL A 45 23.06 20.40 9.38
C VAL A 45 22.19 19.38 10.11
N THR A 46 22.52 19.03 11.36
CA THR A 46 21.73 18.06 12.11
C THR A 46 20.31 18.56 12.37
N GLY A 47 20.14 19.85 12.70
CA GLY A 47 18.82 20.45 12.86
C GLY A 47 17.98 20.38 11.58
N ALA A 48 18.58 20.70 10.42
CA ALA A 48 17.89 20.59 9.14
C ALA A 48 17.48 19.14 8.80
N LEU A 49 18.35 18.16 9.07
CA LEU A 49 18.05 16.74 8.86
C LEU A 49 16.94 16.24 9.77
N THR A 50 16.97 16.63 11.06
CA THR A 50 15.90 16.31 12.01
C THR A 50 14.57 16.86 11.50
N VAL A 51 14.52 18.14 11.13
CA VAL A 51 13.30 18.75 10.58
C VAL A 51 12.83 18.04 9.32
N ALA A 52 13.73 17.69 8.39
CA ALA A 52 13.37 16.98 7.17
C ALA A 52 12.75 15.59 7.44
N ILE A 53 13.29 14.83 8.40
CA ILE A 53 12.76 13.51 8.78
C ILE A 53 11.38 13.63 9.42
N PHE A 54 11.16 14.63 10.28
CA PHE A 54 9.85 14.84 10.89
C PHE A 54 8.84 15.39 9.88
N LEU A 55 9.27 16.21 8.93
CA LEU A 55 8.41 16.75 7.87
C LEU A 55 8.04 15.71 6.81
N SER A 56 8.85 14.67 6.61
CA SER A 56 8.51 13.61 5.64
C SER A 56 7.31 12.79 6.08
N TRP A 57 7.06 12.64 7.38
CA TRP A 57 5.94 11.83 7.88
C TRP A 57 4.55 12.35 7.46
N PRO A 58 4.18 13.62 7.68
CA PRO A 58 2.90 14.15 7.20
C PRO A 58 2.79 14.18 5.67
N LEU A 59 3.93 14.19 4.94
CA LEU A 59 3.93 14.10 3.48
C LEU A 59 3.60 12.69 2.97
N LEU A 60 3.83 11.64 3.76
CA LEU A 60 3.49 10.26 3.39
C LEU A 60 1.98 9.99 3.45
N LEU A 61 1.26 10.61 4.39
CA LEU A 61 -0.19 10.43 4.56
C LEU A 61 -1.02 10.69 3.28
N PRO A 62 -0.86 11.84 2.57
CA PRO A 62 -1.63 12.09 1.35
C PRO A 62 -1.23 11.14 0.22
N ILE A 63 0.05 10.73 0.15
CA ILE A 63 0.52 9.77 -0.84
C ILE A 63 -0.19 8.43 -0.63
N TRP A 64 -0.25 7.95 0.61
CA TRP A 64 -0.93 6.70 0.95
C TRP A 64 -2.43 6.79 0.65
N HIS A 65 -3.09 7.88 1.05
CA HIS A 65 -4.52 8.06 0.78
C HIS A 65 -4.82 8.08 -0.73
N TRP A 66 -3.97 8.74 -1.52
CA TRP A 66 -4.09 8.76 -2.97
C TRP A 66 -3.85 7.38 -3.61
N GLN A 67 -2.85 6.62 -3.13
CA GLN A 67 -2.60 5.26 -3.59
C GLN A 67 -3.80 4.36 -3.29
N GLU A 68 -4.36 4.45 -2.08
CA GLU A 68 -5.52 3.66 -1.68
C GLU A 68 -6.74 3.96 -2.55
N GLN A 69 -7.07 5.24 -2.74
CA GLN A 69 -8.16 5.66 -3.64
C GLN A 69 -7.97 5.12 -5.07
N ARG A 70 -6.74 5.17 -5.60
CA ARG A 70 -6.44 4.62 -6.93
C ARG A 70 -6.57 3.10 -6.99
N THR A 71 -6.10 2.39 -5.97
CA THR A 71 -6.26 0.93 -5.88
C THR A 71 -7.73 0.55 -5.83
N GLN A 72 -8.53 1.22 -4.99
CA GLN A 72 -9.97 1.00 -4.89
C GLN A 72 -10.69 1.27 -6.22
N HIS A 73 -10.34 2.35 -6.92
CA HIS A 73 -10.93 2.65 -8.22
C HIS A 73 -10.61 1.57 -9.27
N ARG A 74 -9.38 1.06 -9.28
CA ARG A 74 -8.98 -0.06 -10.15
C ARG A 74 -9.71 -1.35 -9.78
N ALA A 75 -9.85 -1.64 -8.50
CA ALA A 75 -10.57 -2.81 -8.00
C ALA A 75 -12.06 -2.75 -8.37
N ALA A 76 -12.71 -1.59 -8.20
CA ALA A 76 -14.10 -1.37 -8.61
C ALA A 76 -14.30 -1.62 -10.10
N ARG A 77 -13.33 -1.20 -10.93
CA ARG A 77 -13.35 -1.48 -12.37
C ARG A 77 -13.25 -2.99 -12.66
N ILE A 78 -12.38 -3.73 -11.96
CA ILE A 78 -12.31 -5.20 -12.09
C ILE A 78 -13.65 -5.84 -11.72
N VAL A 79 -14.23 -5.47 -10.57
CA VAL A 79 -15.53 -5.98 -10.10
C VAL A 79 -16.63 -5.74 -11.14
N GLN A 80 -16.70 -4.54 -11.72
CA GLN A 80 -17.66 -4.22 -12.76
C GLN A 80 -17.50 -5.11 -14.01
N GLN A 81 -16.25 -5.41 -14.41
CA GLN A 81 -15.99 -6.29 -15.55
C GLN A 81 -16.27 -7.77 -15.25
N LEU A 82 -16.04 -8.22 -14.01
CA LEU A 82 -16.46 -9.54 -13.55
C LEU A 82 -17.99 -9.70 -13.63
N ASP A 83 -18.74 -8.69 -13.19
CA ASP A 83 -20.20 -8.68 -13.32
C ASP A 83 -20.66 -8.67 -14.79
N ALA A 84 -19.97 -7.96 -15.67
CA ALA A 84 -20.25 -7.97 -17.10
C ALA A 84 -19.99 -9.34 -17.73
N TYR A 85 -18.84 -9.95 -17.41
CA TYR A 85 -18.48 -11.29 -17.86
C TYR A 85 -19.53 -12.32 -17.45
N ARG A 86 -19.95 -12.29 -16.18
CA ARG A 86 -20.99 -13.18 -15.66
C ARG A 86 -22.33 -13.01 -16.37
N ARG A 87 -22.74 -11.77 -16.68
CA ARG A 87 -23.98 -11.54 -17.41
C ARG A 87 -23.95 -12.12 -18.82
N ALA A 88 -22.79 -12.15 -19.47
CA ALA A 88 -22.63 -12.70 -20.81
C ALA A 88 -22.49 -14.23 -20.83
N HIS A 89 -21.78 -14.82 -19.86
CA HIS A 89 -21.42 -16.25 -19.87
C HIS A 89 -22.21 -17.10 -18.86
N GLY A 90 -22.92 -16.47 -17.92
CA GLY A 90 -23.65 -17.14 -16.84
C GLY A 90 -22.81 -17.50 -15.61
N HIS A 91 -21.47 -17.38 -15.68
CA HIS A 91 -20.54 -17.67 -14.59
C HIS A 91 -19.39 -16.65 -14.54
N TYR A 92 -18.69 -16.56 -13.41
CA TYR A 92 -17.44 -15.77 -13.32
C TYR A 92 -16.27 -16.49 -14.01
N PRO A 93 -15.24 -15.75 -14.45
CA PRO A 93 -14.06 -16.35 -15.08
C PRO A 93 -13.20 -17.11 -14.05
N ASP A 94 -12.44 -18.11 -14.49
CA ASP A 94 -11.56 -18.87 -13.58
C ASP A 94 -10.38 -18.03 -13.09
N SER A 95 -9.99 -17.02 -13.87
CA SER A 95 -8.90 -16.10 -13.57
C SER A 95 -9.15 -14.70 -14.15
N LEU A 96 -8.53 -13.68 -13.53
CA LEU A 96 -8.60 -12.30 -14.05
C LEU A 96 -8.02 -12.16 -15.46
N ALA A 97 -7.12 -13.05 -15.88
CA ALA A 97 -6.53 -13.02 -17.23
C ALA A 97 -7.59 -13.20 -18.33
N GLN A 98 -8.66 -13.95 -18.08
CA GLN A 98 -9.75 -14.16 -19.04
C GLN A 98 -10.58 -12.88 -19.30
N LEU A 99 -10.47 -11.86 -18.43
CA LEU A 99 -11.07 -10.55 -18.69
C LEU A 99 -10.33 -9.77 -19.76
N ALA A 100 -9.05 -10.09 -20.02
CA ALA A 100 -8.24 -9.40 -21.01
C ALA A 100 -8.13 -10.20 -22.32
N PRO A 101 -8.04 -9.54 -23.49
CA PRO A 101 -8.16 -8.09 -23.69
C PRO A 101 -9.62 -7.59 -23.81
N HIS A 102 -10.61 -8.51 -23.78
CA HIS A 102 -11.97 -8.20 -24.24
C HIS A 102 -12.75 -7.26 -23.31
N TYR A 103 -12.70 -7.49 -21.98
CA TYR A 103 -13.38 -6.66 -20.97
C TYR A 103 -12.44 -5.60 -20.36
N LEU A 104 -11.14 -5.91 -20.30
CA LEU A 104 -10.09 -5.02 -19.84
C LEU A 104 -8.92 -5.05 -20.84
N PRO A 105 -8.32 -3.91 -21.22
CA PRO A 105 -7.14 -3.91 -22.07
C PRO A 105 -5.98 -4.74 -21.48
N GLN A 106 -5.83 -4.67 -20.16
CA GLN A 106 -4.92 -5.46 -19.35
C GLN A 106 -5.47 -5.54 -17.92
N VAL A 107 -5.10 -6.56 -17.15
CA VAL A 107 -5.44 -6.65 -15.74
C VAL A 107 -4.67 -5.57 -14.97
N PRO A 108 -5.36 -4.60 -14.32
CA PRO A 108 -4.67 -3.55 -13.61
C PRO A 108 -4.02 -4.12 -12.35
N THR A 109 -2.85 -3.59 -11.97
CA THR A 109 -2.21 -3.86 -10.68
C THR A 109 -2.66 -2.83 -9.65
N THR A 110 -2.33 -3.06 -8.38
CA THR A 110 -2.55 -2.08 -7.31
C THR A 110 -1.72 -0.81 -7.56
N ALA A 111 -2.04 0.27 -6.86
CA ALA A 111 -1.21 1.49 -6.85
C ALA A 111 -0.21 1.51 -5.67
N GLN A 112 -0.19 0.47 -4.84
CA GLN A 112 0.78 0.30 -3.77
C GLN A 112 2.12 -0.19 -4.35
N GLY A 113 3.24 0.16 -3.71
CA GLY A 113 4.59 -0.21 -4.16
C GLY A 113 5.20 0.79 -5.16
N VAL A 114 6.45 1.19 -4.91
CA VAL A 114 7.17 2.17 -5.74
C VAL A 114 7.76 1.55 -6.99
N LEU A 115 8.23 0.30 -6.91
CA LEU A 115 8.95 -0.37 -8.00
C LEU A 115 8.15 -1.51 -8.65
N HIS A 116 7.44 -2.32 -7.87
CA HIS A 116 6.67 -3.46 -8.35
C HIS A 116 5.30 -3.48 -7.68
N PRO A 117 4.27 -2.90 -8.32
CA PRO A 117 2.94 -2.87 -7.73
C PRO A 117 2.37 -4.29 -7.67
N PRO A 118 1.94 -4.78 -6.49
CA PRO A 118 1.39 -6.12 -6.39
C PRO A 118 0.11 -6.24 -7.22
N ALA A 119 -0.12 -7.44 -7.76
CA ALA A 119 -1.36 -7.76 -8.46
C ALA A 119 -2.50 -7.97 -7.47
N PHE A 120 -3.75 -7.84 -7.94
CA PHE A 120 -4.90 -8.26 -7.17
C PHE A 120 -4.93 -9.78 -7.04
N THR A 121 -5.31 -10.28 -5.88
CA THR A 121 -5.55 -11.71 -5.67
C THR A 121 -7.03 -11.99 -5.92
N TYR A 122 -7.30 -13.00 -6.73
CA TYR A 122 -8.65 -13.39 -7.12
C TYR A 122 -8.90 -14.83 -6.75
N TRP A 123 -10.03 -15.08 -6.08
CA TRP A 123 -10.51 -16.41 -5.77
C TRP A 123 -11.93 -16.58 -6.30
N HIS A 124 -12.16 -17.70 -6.95
CA HIS A 124 -13.49 -18.17 -7.32
C HIS A 124 -13.64 -19.59 -6.77
N TRP A 125 -14.87 -19.96 -6.40
CA TRP A 125 -15.17 -21.30 -5.90
C TRP A 125 -16.03 -22.04 -6.93
N PRO A 126 -15.57 -23.17 -7.50
CA PRO A 126 -16.35 -23.95 -8.46
C PRO A 126 -17.70 -24.42 -7.89
N GLU A 127 -17.73 -24.70 -6.58
CA GLU A 127 -18.94 -25.10 -5.85
C GLU A 127 -19.98 -23.97 -5.75
N ARG A 128 -19.54 -22.71 -5.91
CA ARG A 128 -20.38 -21.51 -5.81
C ARG A 128 -20.10 -20.57 -6.98
N PRO A 129 -20.59 -20.90 -8.20
CA PRO A 129 -20.26 -20.16 -9.42
C PRO A 129 -20.77 -18.71 -9.44
N ALA A 130 -21.63 -18.34 -8.49
CA ALA A 130 -22.14 -16.99 -8.28
C ALA A 130 -21.34 -16.18 -7.25
N GLU A 131 -20.25 -16.72 -6.70
CA GLU A 131 -19.41 -16.09 -5.68
C GLU A 131 -17.96 -15.91 -6.17
N PHE A 132 -17.37 -14.77 -5.87
CA PHE A 132 -15.94 -14.52 -6.00
C PHE A 132 -15.46 -13.61 -4.87
N ALA A 133 -14.16 -13.69 -4.60
CA ALA A 133 -13.44 -12.75 -3.76
C ALA A 133 -12.29 -12.09 -4.53
N LEU A 134 -12.10 -10.80 -4.28
CA LEU A 134 -10.98 -10.02 -4.81
C LEU A 134 -10.29 -9.34 -3.63
N SER A 135 -9.00 -9.58 -3.44
CA SER A 135 -8.24 -8.87 -2.40
C SER A 135 -7.01 -8.15 -2.93
N TYR A 136 -6.54 -7.21 -2.11
CA TYR A 136 -5.24 -6.58 -2.23
C TYR A 136 -4.73 -6.18 -0.85
N TYR A 137 -3.41 -6.01 -0.76
CA TYR A 137 -2.74 -5.52 0.43
C TYR A 137 -2.96 -4.01 0.58
N ALA A 138 -3.69 -3.56 1.59
CA ALA A 138 -4.01 -2.14 1.82
C ALA A 138 -2.90 -1.36 2.57
N GLY A 139 -1.81 -2.03 2.92
CA GLY A 139 -0.76 -1.49 3.79
C GLY A 139 -0.97 -1.86 5.24
N PHE A 140 0.08 -1.72 6.05
CA PHE A 140 0.04 -1.92 7.52
C PHE A 140 -0.58 -3.27 7.95
N TRP A 141 -0.24 -4.37 7.27
CA TRP A 141 -0.75 -5.72 7.56
C TRP A 141 -2.25 -5.91 7.31
N VAL A 142 -2.91 -4.92 6.71
CA VAL A 142 -4.33 -5.01 6.41
C VAL A 142 -4.52 -5.50 5.00
N ASP A 143 -5.21 -6.63 4.85
CA ASP A 143 -5.73 -7.07 3.57
C ASP A 143 -7.16 -6.57 3.38
N ALA A 144 -7.40 -5.86 2.27
CA ALA A 144 -8.73 -5.49 1.85
C ALA A 144 -9.29 -6.59 0.96
N THR A 145 -10.36 -7.25 1.39
CA THR A 145 -11.04 -8.32 0.64
C THR A 145 -12.47 -7.92 0.30
N PHE A 146 -12.78 -7.88 -0.99
CA PHE A 146 -14.14 -7.71 -1.50
C PHE A 146 -14.81 -9.06 -1.66
N SER A 147 -15.99 -9.22 -1.08
CA SER A 147 -16.86 -10.38 -1.32
C SER A 147 -18.00 -10.01 -2.26
N SER A 148 -18.20 -10.79 -3.32
CA SER A 148 -19.32 -10.58 -4.25
C SER A 148 -20.69 -10.84 -3.60
N GLN A 149 -20.73 -11.60 -2.50
CA GLN A 149 -21.94 -11.94 -1.77
C GLN A 149 -22.45 -10.74 -0.97
N THR A 150 -21.57 -10.11 -0.19
CA THR A 150 -21.91 -8.94 0.65
C THR A 150 -21.80 -7.62 -0.09
N ARG A 151 -21.11 -7.60 -1.25
CA ARG A 151 -20.79 -6.38 -2.03
C ARG A 151 -20.04 -5.33 -1.19
N GLN A 152 -19.29 -5.77 -0.18
CA GLN A 152 -18.57 -4.89 0.74
C GLN A 152 -17.09 -5.31 0.83
N TRP A 153 -16.24 -4.31 1.04
CA TRP A 153 -14.85 -4.51 1.42
C TRP A 153 -14.76 -4.83 2.91
N GLN A 154 -14.05 -5.89 3.23
CA GLN A 154 -13.67 -6.26 4.58
C GLN A 154 -12.17 -6.05 4.74
N TYR A 155 -11.78 -5.47 5.87
CA TYR A 155 -10.39 -5.23 6.23
C TYR A 155 -10.06 -6.19 7.35
N ALA A 156 -9.09 -7.07 7.13
CA ALA A 156 -8.62 -8.05 8.11
C ALA A 156 -7.14 -7.81 8.41
N ASP A 157 -6.79 -7.94 9.69
CA ASP A 157 -5.43 -7.85 10.24
C ASP A 157 -4.77 -9.24 10.38
#